data_AF-A0A4Y4E2U0-F1
#
_entry.id   AF-A0A4Y4E2U0-F1
#
_cell.length_a   1.000
_cell.length_b   1.000
_cell.length_c   1.000
_cell.angle_alpha   90.00
_cell.angle_beta   90.00
_cell.angle_gamma   90.00
#
_symmetry.space_group_name_H-M   'P 1'
#
loop_
_entity.id
_entity.type
_entity.pdbx_description
1 polymer ?
#
loop_
_entity_poly.entity_id
_entity_poly.type
_entity_poly.pdbx_seq_one_letter_code
_entity_poly.pdbx_strand_id
1 'polypeptide(L)'
;MLTITHTREAGTLIDGTERGDGTNVVLKAHRWRFSRNLGTWYVPQSRDRVAKVRTIEATAAALREAGHDVEVLIDDAARPAAVVEAERTARQADRAEALAAKAERKKGAADAAYARHEAAVERLPVGGEPIKIGHHSERRHRRDTERAWSTLGTAVHAERDAVTAQEAAATAAATTGARYSPVTVGNRIERLAAEIRKYERELTADVYDRETNGYRPATEAERAARAARMAPRIAEARDNLAHWEGVRAQQIAEGAVTDYGPHNVAKGDAVKIGHWWRRVARVNAKSVSVETDYSWTDRAPWHEVTDHKPATTA
;
A
#
# COMPACT_ATOMS: atom_id res chain seq x y z
N MET A 1 -13.99 -20.43 -26.17
CA MET A 1 -13.40 -21.07 -24.98
C MET A 1 -12.82 -19.97 -24.12
N LEU A 2 -13.14 -19.95 -22.82
CA LEU A 2 -12.64 -19.00 -21.85
C LEU A 2 -11.56 -19.68 -21.00
N THR A 3 -10.47 -18.99 -20.69
CA THR A 3 -9.40 -19.55 -19.86
C THR A 3 -9.13 -18.63 -18.69
N ILE A 4 -9.41 -19.10 -17.47
CA ILE A 4 -9.05 -18.39 -16.24
C ILE A 4 -7.65 -18.86 -15.81
N THR A 5 -6.69 -17.95 -15.87
CA THR A 5 -5.30 -18.22 -15.49
C THR A 5 -4.94 -17.49 -14.20
N HIS A 6 -4.34 -18.19 -13.25
CA HIS A 6 -3.69 -17.59 -12.08
C HIS A 6 -2.22 -17.95 -12.03
N THR A 7 -1.37 -16.93 -12.00
CA THR A 7 0.03 -17.04 -11.56
C THR A 7 0.32 -16.03 -10.47
N ARG A 8 1.32 -16.29 -9.61
CA ARG A 8 1.75 -15.27 -8.63
C ARG A 8 2.23 -13.98 -9.30
N GLU A 9 2.85 -14.07 -10.48
CA GLU A 9 3.36 -12.90 -11.21
C GLU A 9 2.26 -12.04 -11.85
N ALA A 10 1.32 -12.67 -12.57
CA ALA A 10 0.28 -11.96 -13.31
C ALA A 10 -0.96 -11.65 -12.44
N GLY A 11 -1.19 -12.45 -11.40
CA GLY A 11 -2.47 -12.52 -10.69
C GLY A 11 -3.48 -13.38 -11.44
N THR A 12 -4.77 -13.17 -11.18
CA THR A 12 -5.86 -13.90 -11.83
C THR A 12 -6.44 -13.09 -12.98
N LEU A 13 -6.37 -13.65 -14.18
CA LEU A 13 -6.83 -13.09 -15.45
C LEU A 13 -7.79 -14.06 -16.14
N ILE A 14 -8.57 -13.58 -17.11
CA ILE A 14 -9.43 -14.42 -17.95
C ILE A 14 -9.31 -14.00 -19.41
N ASP A 15 -8.93 -14.94 -20.26
CA ASP A 15 -8.78 -14.73 -21.69
C ASP A 15 -9.96 -15.34 -22.47
N GLY A 16 -10.14 -14.88 -23.72
CA GLY A 16 -11.20 -15.35 -24.60
C GLY A 16 -12.56 -14.65 -24.45
N THR A 17 -12.65 -13.60 -23.62
CA THR A 17 -13.88 -12.79 -23.52
C THR A 17 -14.01 -11.82 -24.70
N GLU A 18 -15.21 -11.67 -25.23
CA GLU A 18 -15.54 -10.77 -26.33
C GLU A 18 -16.55 -9.69 -25.92
N ARG A 19 -16.56 -8.56 -26.64
CA ARG A 19 -17.55 -7.53 -26.36
C ARG A 19 -18.95 -8.02 -26.78
N GLY A 20 -19.84 -8.16 -25.81
CA GLY A 20 -21.24 -8.51 -26.06
C GLY A 20 -21.56 -9.99 -25.88
N ASP A 21 -20.59 -10.80 -25.47
CA ASP A 21 -20.76 -12.23 -25.20
C ASP A 21 -21.49 -12.56 -23.87
N GLY A 22 -21.88 -11.55 -23.10
CA GLY A 22 -22.55 -11.69 -21.79
C GLY A 22 -21.63 -11.99 -20.60
N THR A 23 -20.35 -12.32 -20.83
CA THR A 23 -19.39 -12.67 -19.76
C THR A 23 -19.19 -11.52 -18.78
N ASN A 24 -19.30 -10.27 -19.24
CA ASN A 24 -19.14 -9.07 -18.43
C ASN A 24 -20.12 -8.98 -17.24
N VAL A 25 -21.33 -9.54 -17.36
CA VAL A 25 -22.34 -9.53 -16.29
C VAL A 25 -21.89 -10.45 -15.17
N VAL A 26 -21.49 -11.67 -15.52
CA VAL A 26 -20.97 -12.68 -14.59
C VAL A 26 -19.70 -12.17 -13.91
N LEU A 27 -18.73 -11.69 -14.69
CA LEU A 27 -17.45 -11.21 -14.18
C LEU A 27 -17.64 -10.05 -13.18
N LYS A 28 -18.51 -9.08 -13.47
CA LYS A 28 -18.82 -7.98 -12.54
C LYS A 28 -19.48 -8.48 -11.24
N ALA A 29 -20.40 -9.45 -11.33
CA ALA A 29 -21.04 -10.05 -10.16
C ALA A 29 -20.01 -10.70 -9.23
N HIS A 30 -19.00 -11.35 -9.80
CA HIS A 30 -17.87 -11.95 -9.08
C HIS A 30 -16.71 -10.97 -8.79
N ARG A 31 -16.96 -9.65 -8.86
CA ARG A 31 -16.01 -8.58 -8.52
C ARG A 31 -14.76 -8.50 -9.40
N TRP A 32 -14.79 -9.06 -10.60
CA TRP A 32 -13.75 -8.82 -11.59
C TRP A 32 -13.81 -7.38 -12.10
N ARG A 33 -12.66 -6.88 -12.54
CA ARG A 33 -12.53 -5.54 -13.13
C ARG A 33 -11.87 -5.67 -14.49
N PHE A 34 -12.33 -4.87 -15.45
CA PHE A 34 -11.67 -4.77 -16.75
C PHE A 34 -10.49 -3.79 -16.65
N SER A 35 -9.30 -4.20 -17.07
CA SER A 35 -8.14 -3.33 -17.18
C SER A 35 -7.95 -2.88 -18.62
N ARG A 36 -8.00 -1.57 -18.86
CA ARG A 36 -7.69 -1.01 -20.18
C ARG A 36 -6.24 -1.22 -20.59
N ASN A 37 -5.33 -1.30 -19.61
CA ASN A 37 -3.90 -1.47 -19.87
C ASN A 37 -3.54 -2.92 -20.20
N LEU A 38 -4.25 -3.89 -19.62
CA LEU A 38 -4.02 -5.31 -19.90
C LEU A 38 -4.90 -5.83 -21.04
N GLY A 39 -5.95 -5.10 -21.41
CA GLY A 39 -6.93 -5.55 -22.40
C GLY A 39 -7.82 -6.70 -21.92
N THR A 40 -7.73 -7.08 -20.65
CA THR A 40 -8.40 -8.26 -20.09
C THR A 40 -9.08 -7.96 -18.75
N TRP A 41 -9.96 -8.87 -18.32
CA TRP A 41 -10.57 -8.88 -17.01
C TRP A 41 -9.62 -9.52 -15.99
N TYR A 42 -9.59 -8.95 -14.78
CA TYR A 42 -8.73 -9.44 -13.70
C TYR A 42 -9.46 -9.42 -12.35
N VAL A 43 -9.02 -10.29 -11.44
CA VAL A 43 -9.44 -10.23 -10.03
C VAL A 43 -8.54 -9.24 -9.29
N PRO A 44 -9.09 -8.17 -8.67
CA PRO A 44 -8.28 -7.20 -7.94
C PRO A 44 -7.49 -7.83 -6.78
N GLN A 45 -6.30 -7.30 -6.51
CA GLN A 45 -5.39 -7.76 -5.44
C GLN A 45 -5.12 -9.28 -5.48
N SER A 46 -4.84 -9.81 -6.67
CA SER A 46 -4.48 -11.22 -6.89
C SER A 46 -2.99 -11.42 -7.19
N ARG A 47 -2.33 -10.45 -7.81
CA ARG A 47 -0.87 -10.48 -8.05
C ARG A 47 -0.08 -10.55 -6.73
N ASP A 48 0.97 -11.36 -6.75
CA ASP A 48 1.87 -11.72 -5.66
C ASP A 48 1.12 -12.27 -4.42
N ARG A 49 -0.03 -12.94 -4.63
CA ARG A 49 -0.85 -13.54 -3.57
C ARG A 49 -1.36 -14.91 -3.98
N VAL A 50 -1.62 -15.76 -2.97
CA VAL A 50 -2.25 -17.07 -3.14
C VAL A 50 -3.50 -16.96 -4.01
N ALA A 51 -3.66 -17.91 -4.92
CA ALA A 51 -4.85 -18.05 -5.75
C ALA A 51 -6.13 -17.90 -4.91
N LYS A 52 -7.04 -17.01 -5.35
CA LYS A 52 -8.37 -16.87 -4.73
C LYS A 52 -9.30 -17.97 -5.23
N VAL A 53 -8.96 -19.22 -4.92
CA VAL A 53 -9.59 -20.44 -5.44
C VAL A 53 -11.11 -20.36 -5.40
N ARG A 54 -11.69 -19.99 -4.25
CA ARG A 54 -13.15 -19.82 -4.11
C ARG A 54 -13.76 -18.82 -5.10
N THR A 55 -13.07 -17.69 -5.38
CA THR A 55 -13.55 -16.70 -6.36
C THR A 55 -13.42 -17.24 -7.78
N ILE A 56 -12.30 -17.89 -8.09
CA ILE A 56 -12.02 -18.49 -9.40
C ILE A 56 -13.06 -19.57 -9.70
N GLU A 57 -13.26 -20.53 -8.80
CA GLU A 57 -14.21 -21.64 -8.96
C GLU A 57 -15.65 -21.15 -9.05
N ALA A 58 -16.06 -20.20 -8.20
CA ALA A 58 -17.41 -19.63 -8.28
C ALA A 58 -17.65 -18.90 -9.60
N THR A 59 -16.65 -18.18 -10.11
CA THR A 59 -16.76 -17.50 -11.41
C THR A 59 -16.82 -18.52 -12.55
N ALA A 60 -15.95 -19.54 -12.52
CA ALA A 60 -15.92 -20.59 -13.53
C ALA A 60 -17.25 -21.36 -13.58
N ALA A 61 -17.84 -21.69 -12.43
CA ALA A 61 -19.15 -22.31 -12.34
C ALA A 61 -20.25 -21.44 -12.97
N ALA A 62 -20.31 -20.15 -12.63
CA ALA A 62 -21.31 -19.23 -13.16
C ALA A 62 -21.17 -19.00 -14.67
N LEU A 63 -19.93 -18.95 -15.19
CA LEU A 63 -19.68 -18.85 -16.63
C LEU A 63 -20.10 -20.12 -17.38
N ARG A 64 -19.85 -21.30 -16.80
CA ARG A 64 -20.33 -22.58 -17.37
C ARG A 64 -21.84 -22.69 -17.37
N GLU A 65 -22.49 -22.24 -16.30
CA GLU A 65 -23.96 -22.18 -16.22
C GLU A 65 -24.55 -21.23 -17.27
N ALA A 66 -23.86 -20.13 -17.58
CA ALA A 66 -24.20 -19.22 -18.67
C ALA A 66 -23.89 -19.78 -20.08
N GLY A 67 -23.43 -21.04 -20.19
CA GLY A 67 -23.20 -21.73 -21.46
C GLY A 67 -21.81 -21.53 -22.07
N HIS A 68 -20.86 -20.95 -21.33
CA HIS A 68 -19.48 -20.81 -21.79
C HIS A 68 -18.64 -22.05 -21.44
N ASP A 69 -17.78 -22.46 -22.37
CA ASP A 69 -16.71 -23.41 -22.06
C ASP A 69 -15.57 -22.70 -21.31
N VAL A 70 -15.17 -23.21 -20.14
CA VAL A 70 -14.22 -22.56 -19.22
C VAL A 70 -13.16 -23.53 -18.74
N GLU A 71 -11.91 -23.22 -19.05
CA GLU A 71 -10.71 -23.84 -18.51
C GLU A 71 -10.15 -23.02 -17.33
N VAL A 72 -9.62 -23.70 -16.30
CA VAL A 72 -9.01 -23.05 -15.13
C VAL A 72 -7.59 -23.58 -14.95
N LEU A 73 -6.61 -22.68 -15.03
CA LEU A 73 -5.18 -22.96 -14.89
C LEU A 73 -4.64 -22.21 -13.68
N ILE A 74 -4.14 -22.93 -12.68
CA ILE A 74 -3.60 -22.33 -11.44
C ILE A 74 -2.17 -22.81 -11.25
N ASP A 75 -1.23 -21.87 -11.35
CA ASP A 75 0.15 -22.01 -10.89
C ASP A 75 0.36 -21.06 -9.70
N ASP A 76 0.31 -21.62 -8.49
CA ASP A 76 0.44 -20.85 -7.24
C ASP A 76 1.88 -20.83 -6.69
N ALA A 77 2.88 -21.12 -7.52
CA ALA A 77 4.29 -21.13 -7.12
C ALA A 77 4.71 -19.75 -6.57
N ALA A 78 5.09 -19.72 -5.29
CA ALA A 78 5.56 -18.50 -4.62
C ALA A 78 6.81 -17.96 -5.31
N ARG A 79 6.81 -16.64 -5.55
CA ARG A 79 7.97 -15.93 -6.09
C ARG A 79 8.88 -15.49 -4.94
N PRO A 80 10.21 -15.46 -5.13
CA PRO A 80 11.12 -14.94 -4.12
C PRO A 80 10.76 -13.51 -3.70
N ALA A 81 10.76 -13.25 -2.40
CA ALA A 81 10.39 -11.98 -1.79
C ALA A 81 11.24 -10.84 -2.33
N ALA A 82 12.54 -11.08 -2.57
CA ALA A 82 13.44 -10.09 -3.16
C ALA A 82 12.98 -9.63 -4.55
N VAL A 83 12.53 -10.57 -5.41
CA VAL A 83 12.03 -10.24 -6.76
C VAL A 83 10.72 -9.46 -6.67
N VAL A 84 9.80 -9.93 -5.82
CA VAL A 84 8.49 -9.28 -5.61
C VAL A 84 8.66 -7.84 -5.12
N GLU A 85 9.55 -7.63 -4.15
CA GLU A 85 9.78 -6.31 -3.57
C GLU A 85 10.55 -5.37 -4.51
N ALA A 86 11.49 -5.89 -5.31
CA ALA A 86 12.16 -5.11 -6.35
C ALA A 86 11.16 -4.62 -7.43
N GLU A 87 10.34 -5.51 -7.98
CA GLU A 87 9.31 -5.14 -8.97
C GLU A 87 8.23 -4.23 -8.39
N ARG A 88 7.86 -4.41 -7.12
CA ARG A 88 6.95 -3.51 -6.42
C ARG A 88 7.55 -2.11 -6.35
N THR A 89 8.82 -2.00 -5.98
CA THR A 89 9.54 -0.74 -5.89
C THR A 89 9.65 -0.06 -7.25
N ALA A 90 10.00 -0.81 -8.30
CA ALA A 90 10.02 -0.29 -9.68
C ALA A 90 8.66 0.29 -10.11
N ARG A 91 7.56 -0.47 -9.92
CA ARG A 91 6.21 0.02 -10.23
C ARG A 91 5.80 1.24 -9.41
N GLN A 92 6.26 1.34 -8.16
CA GLN A 92 6.02 2.51 -7.31
C GLN A 92 6.80 3.73 -7.83
N ALA A 93 8.04 3.54 -8.28
CA ALA A 93 8.85 4.59 -8.91
C ALA A 93 8.20 5.07 -10.22
N ASP A 94 7.83 4.17 -11.12
CA ASP A 94 7.14 4.52 -12.39
C ASP A 94 5.86 5.31 -12.12
N ARG A 95 5.10 4.90 -11.10
CA ARG A 95 3.89 5.61 -10.69
C ARG A 95 4.19 7.00 -10.14
N ALA A 96 5.23 7.14 -9.33
CA ALA A 96 5.64 8.42 -8.78
C ALA A 96 6.08 9.38 -9.89
N GLU A 97 6.89 8.90 -10.85
CA GLU A 97 7.32 9.66 -12.01
C GLU A 97 6.12 10.11 -12.88
N ALA A 98 5.21 9.18 -13.21
CA ALA A 98 4.03 9.50 -14.00
C ALA A 98 3.13 10.55 -13.32
N LEU A 99 3.01 10.49 -11.98
CA LEU A 99 2.25 11.47 -11.20
C LEU A 99 2.97 12.81 -11.09
N ALA A 100 4.29 12.81 -10.95
CA ALA A 100 5.09 14.03 -10.96
C ALA A 100 4.98 14.75 -12.31
N ALA A 101 5.11 14.02 -13.43
CA ALA A 101 4.92 14.58 -14.76
C ALA A 101 3.49 15.10 -14.96
N LYS A 102 2.48 14.44 -14.38
CA LYS A 102 1.10 14.92 -14.40
C LYS A 102 0.93 16.20 -13.58
N ALA A 103 1.54 16.29 -12.41
CA ALA A 103 1.52 17.48 -11.56
C ALA A 103 2.14 18.67 -12.29
N GLU A 104 3.28 18.49 -12.96
CA GLU A 104 3.92 19.55 -13.73
C GLU A 104 3.04 20.06 -14.87
N ARG A 105 2.40 19.16 -15.64
CA ARG A 105 1.44 19.57 -16.68
C ARG A 105 0.25 20.35 -16.11
N LYS A 106 -0.24 19.97 -14.93
CA LYS A 106 -1.37 20.65 -14.29
C LYS A 106 -0.97 22.01 -13.73
N LYS A 107 0.23 22.13 -13.18
CA LYS A 107 0.83 23.40 -12.77
C LYS A 107 0.96 24.36 -13.95
N GLY A 108 1.58 23.93 -15.06
CA GLY A 108 1.68 24.75 -16.26
C GLY A 108 0.32 25.17 -16.84
N ALA A 109 -0.71 24.32 -16.73
CA ALA A 109 -2.07 24.66 -17.11
C ALA A 109 -2.72 25.71 -16.18
N ALA A 110 -2.43 25.66 -14.88
CA ALA A 110 -2.85 26.65 -13.90
C ALA A 110 -2.17 28.00 -14.14
N ASP A 111 -0.85 28.02 -14.30
CA ASP A 111 -0.07 29.21 -14.63
C ASP A 111 -0.60 29.88 -15.92
N ALA A 112 -0.85 29.09 -16.96
CA ALA A 112 -1.41 29.59 -18.21
C ALA A 112 -2.86 30.12 -18.05
N ALA A 113 -3.66 29.51 -17.16
CA ALA A 113 -5.01 29.99 -16.88
C ALA A 113 -4.99 31.30 -16.09
N TYR A 114 -4.07 31.44 -15.14
CA TYR A 114 -3.87 32.66 -14.37
C TYR A 114 -3.34 33.80 -15.26
N ALA A 115 -2.37 33.53 -16.13
CA ALA A 115 -1.89 34.52 -17.10
C ALA A 115 -3.01 35.02 -18.05
N ARG A 116 -3.95 34.14 -18.45
CA ARG A 116 -5.14 34.55 -19.22
C ARG A 116 -6.09 35.42 -18.40
N HIS A 117 -6.20 35.19 -17.11
CA HIS A 117 -6.97 36.04 -16.20
C HIS A 117 -6.35 37.42 -16.07
N GLU A 118 -5.04 37.50 -15.81
CA GLU A 118 -4.30 38.78 -15.75
C GLU A 118 -4.48 39.59 -17.04
N ALA A 119 -4.30 38.95 -18.21
CA ALA A 119 -4.52 39.60 -19.50
C ALA A 119 -6.00 40.02 -19.75
N ALA A 120 -6.97 39.42 -19.06
CA ALA A 120 -8.36 39.85 -19.09
C ALA A 120 -8.62 41.03 -18.15
N VAL A 121 -7.96 41.07 -16.98
CA VAL A 121 -8.00 42.18 -16.02
C VAL A 121 -7.34 43.43 -16.61
N GLU A 122 -6.22 43.30 -17.31
CA GLU A 122 -5.53 44.41 -18.00
C GLU A 122 -6.42 45.15 -19.03
N ARG A 123 -7.48 44.50 -19.53
CA ARG A 123 -8.43 45.11 -20.48
C ARG A 123 -9.50 45.96 -19.79
N LEU A 124 -9.66 45.81 -18.47
CA LEU A 124 -10.61 46.57 -17.69
C LEU A 124 -10.16 48.03 -17.55
N PRO A 125 -11.10 48.98 -17.41
CA PRO A 125 -10.76 50.37 -17.15
C PRO A 125 -9.90 50.52 -15.90
N VAL A 126 -8.83 51.31 -16.01
CA VAL A 126 -7.93 51.62 -14.89
C VAL A 126 -8.73 52.30 -13.77
N GLY A 127 -8.48 51.87 -12.53
CA GLY A 127 -9.12 52.47 -11.35
C GLY A 127 -10.57 52.05 -11.10
N GLY A 128 -11.09 51.04 -11.82
CA GLY A 128 -12.42 50.47 -11.54
C GLY A 128 -13.57 51.42 -11.90
N GLU A 129 -13.45 52.13 -13.02
CA GLU A 129 -14.50 53.01 -13.53
C GLU A 129 -15.86 52.26 -13.58
N PRO A 130 -16.98 52.85 -13.15
CA PRO A 130 -18.28 52.19 -13.24
C PRO A 130 -18.75 51.95 -14.68
N ILE A 131 -19.60 50.94 -14.89
CA ILE A 131 -20.24 50.70 -16.19
C ILE A 131 -21.22 51.84 -16.49
N LYS A 132 -20.94 52.62 -17.54
CA LYS A 132 -21.80 53.70 -18.03
C LYS A 132 -22.99 53.14 -18.82
N ILE A 133 -24.15 53.03 -18.18
CA ILE A 133 -25.38 52.51 -18.80
C ILE A 133 -25.85 53.44 -19.93
N GLY A 134 -26.19 52.88 -21.10
CA GLY A 134 -26.63 53.61 -22.28
C GLY A 134 -25.50 54.24 -23.12
N HIS A 135 -24.25 54.14 -22.68
CA HIS A 135 -23.10 54.65 -23.42
C HIS A 135 -22.59 53.64 -24.45
N HIS A 136 -21.97 54.10 -25.54
CA HIS A 136 -21.46 53.22 -26.61
C HIS A 136 -20.42 52.20 -26.11
N SER A 137 -19.72 52.48 -25.01
CA SER A 137 -18.73 51.58 -24.39
C SER A 137 -19.33 50.52 -23.46
N GLU A 138 -20.62 50.60 -23.11
CA GLU A 138 -21.26 49.70 -22.14
C GLU A 138 -21.06 48.22 -22.47
N ARG A 139 -21.35 47.84 -23.73
CA ARG A 139 -21.28 46.45 -24.19
C ARG A 139 -19.87 45.88 -24.11
N ARG A 140 -18.85 46.71 -24.38
CA ARG A 140 -17.44 46.31 -24.25
C ARG A 140 -17.09 46.11 -22.78
N HIS A 141 -17.45 47.06 -21.92
CA HIS A 141 -17.15 47.00 -20.49
C HIS A 141 -17.76 45.75 -19.85
N ARG A 142 -19.06 45.48 -20.04
CA ARG A 142 -19.72 44.28 -19.51
C ARG A 142 -19.01 42.99 -19.94
N ARG A 143 -18.64 42.90 -21.22
CA ARG A 143 -17.95 41.73 -21.78
C ARG A 143 -16.56 41.54 -21.16
N ASP A 144 -15.80 42.61 -20.98
CA ASP A 144 -14.47 42.53 -20.39
C ASP A 144 -14.55 42.15 -18.90
N THR A 145 -15.53 42.68 -18.15
CA THR A 145 -15.80 42.26 -16.76
C THR A 145 -16.19 40.79 -16.67
N GLU A 146 -17.12 40.32 -17.52
CA GLU A 146 -17.52 38.91 -17.57
C GLU A 146 -16.36 37.98 -17.96
N ARG A 147 -15.51 38.43 -18.90
CA ARG A 147 -14.30 37.69 -19.27
C ARG A 147 -13.32 37.60 -18.10
N ALA A 148 -13.07 38.70 -17.39
CA ALA A 148 -12.20 38.69 -16.21
C ALA A 148 -12.73 37.74 -15.13
N TRP A 149 -14.05 37.74 -14.89
CA TRP A 149 -14.69 36.85 -13.92
C TRP A 149 -14.62 35.37 -14.31
N SER A 150 -14.97 35.03 -15.56
CA SER A 150 -14.95 33.64 -16.05
C SER A 150 -13.54 33.06 -16.15
N THR A 151 -12.55 33.89 -16.53
CA THR A 151 -11.14 33.48 -16.55
C THR A 151 -10.59 33.25 -15.14
N LEU A 152 -11.00 34.05 -14.15
CA LEU A 152 -10.67 33.80 -12.75
C LEU A 152 -11.21 32.45 -12.27
N GLY A 153 -12.49 32.17 -12.51
CA GLY A 153 -13.09 30.88 -12.15
C GLY A 153 -12.33 29.70 -12.77
N THR A 154 -11.95 29.82 -14.05
CA THR A 154 -11.14 28.82 -14.74
C THR A 154 -9.76 28.66 -14.11
N ALA A 155 -9.08 29.76 -13.75
CA ALA A 155 -7.78 29.74 -13.07
C ALA A 155 -7.86 29.06 -11.70
N VAL A 156 -8.88 29.37 -10.90
CA VAL A 156 -9.11 28.73 -9.58
C VAL A 156 -9.34 27.23 -9.71
N HIS A 157 -10.11 26.78 -10.71
CA HIS A 157 -10.29 25.35 -10.96
C HIS A 157 -9.00 24.66 -11.40
N ALA A 158 -8.23 25.30 -12.28
CA ALA A 158 -6.94 24.78 -12.72
C ALA A 158 -5.93 24.69 -11.56
N GLU A 159 -5.93 25.66 -10.66
CA GLU A 159 -5.09 25.67 -9.46
C GLU A 159 -5.45 24.53 -8.51
N ARG A 160 -6.74 24.30 -8.24
CA ARG A 160 -7.20 23.16 -7.42
C ARG A 160 -6.79 21.82 -8.01
N ASP A 161 -6.90 21.68 -9.33
CA ASP A 161 -6.43 20.51 -10.08
C ASP A 161 -4.91 20.31 -9.95
N ALA A 162 -4.13 21.41 -9.98
CA ALA A 162 -2.68 21.39 -9.81
C ALA A 162 -2.28 20.96 -8.40
N VAL A 163 -2.88 21.55 -7.36
CA VAL A 163 -2.65 21.17 -5.96
C VAL A 163 -2.97 19.69 -5.74
N THR A 164 -4.13 19.22 -6.20
CA THR A 164 -4.53 17.81 -6.06
C THR A 164 -3.53 16.88 -6.76
N ALA A 165 -3.02 17.26 -7.93
CA ALA A 165 -2.03 16.49 -8.65
C ALA A 165 -0.66 16.47 -7.93
N GLN A 166 -0.26 17.60 -7.34
CA GLN A 166 0.97 17.73 -6.55
C GLN A 166 0.91 16.88 -5.27
N GLU A 167 -0.19 16.92 -4.53
CA GLU A 167 -0.41 16.08 -3.34
C GLU A 167 -0.35 14.58 -3.68
N ALA A 168 -0.96 14.19 -4.81
CA ALA A 168 -0.90 12.81 -5.29
C ALA A 168 0.54 12.37 -5.65
N ALA A 169 1.32 13.26 -6.28
CA ALA A 169 2.72 13.01 -6.60
C ALA A 169 3.59 12.89 -5.33
N ALA A 170 3.43 13.80 -4.37
CA ALA A 170 4.15 13.77 -3.11
C ALA A 170 3.85 12.49 -2.31
N THR A 171 2.58 12.09 -2.25
CA THR A 171 2.16 10.83 -1.59
C THR A 171 2.78 9.61 -2.27
N ALA A 172 2.79 9.57 -3.61
CA ALA A 172 3.39 8.48 -4.35
C ALA A 172 4.90 8.38 -4.11
N ALA A 173 5.61 9.52 -4.10
CA ALA A 173 7.05 9.57 -3.82
C ALA A 173 7.40 9.08 -2.40
N ALA A 174 6.56 9.38 -1.40
CA ALA A 174 6.78 8.97 -0.02
C ALA A 174 6.47 7.47 0.25
N THR A 175 5.74 6.80 -0.64
CA THR A 175 5.20 5.45 -0.41
C THR A 175 6.29 4.41 -0.18
N THR A 176 7.35 4.41 -1.00
CA THR A 176 8.46 3.47 -0.87
C THR A 176 9.22 3.72 0.44
N GLY A 177 9.55 4.98 0.73
CA GLY A 177 10.23 5.37 1.98
C GLY A 177 9.46 4.93 3.23
N ALA A 178 8.14 5.09 3.25
CA ALA A 178 7.31 4.62 4.37
C ALA A 178 7.37 3.10 4.55
N ARG A 179 7.35 2.33 3.45
CA ARG A 179 7.40 0.86 3.48
C ARG A 179 8.73 0.32 4.03
N TYR A 180 9.82 1.01 3.73
CA TYR A 180 11.18 0.70 4.16
C TYR A 180 11.60 1.46 5.41
N SER A 181 10.71 2.23 6.05
CA SER A 181 11.04 2.90 7.31
C SER A 181 11.49 1.89 8.37
N PRO A 182 12.52 2.20 9.18
CA PRO A 182 13.09 1.27 10.17
C PRO A 182 12.09 0.56 11.07
N VAL A 183 11.12 1.33 11.59
CA VAL A 183 10.06 0.82 12.47
C VAL A 183 9.14 -0.13 11.71
N THR A 184 8.77 0.21 10.47
CA THR A 184 7.90 -0.65 9.63
C THR A 184 8.60 -1.96 9.27
N VAL A 185 9.89 -1.93 8.97
CA VAL A 185 10.71 -3.13 8.73
C VAL A 185 10.74 -4.01 9.99
N GLY A 186 11.03 -3.44 11.16
CA GLY A 186 11.02 -4.16 12.44
C GLY A 186 9.67 -4.81 12.75
N ASN A 187 8.58 -4.06 12.65
CA ASN A 187 7.21 -4.56 12.84
C ASN A 187 6.88 -5.71 11.87
N ARG A 188 7.39 -5.65 10.64
CA ARG A 188 7.17 -6.69 9.64
C ARG A 188 7.93 -7.97 9.98
N ILE A 189 9.18 -7.87 10.40
CA ILE A 189 10.01 -8.99 10.88
C ILE A 189 9.31 -9.68 12.05
N GLU A 190 8.87 -8.93 13.07
CA GLU A 190 8.18 -9.51 14.22
C GLU A 190 6.91 -10.26 13.84
N ARG A 191 6.10 -9.67 12.96
CA ARG A 191 4.87 -10.28 12.46
C ARG A 191 5.15 -11.58 11.70
N LEU A 192 6.13 -11.59 10.80
CA LEU A 192 6.52 -12.77 10.04
C LEU A 192 7.07 -13.88 10.97
N ALA A 193 7.92 -13.52 11.93
CA ALA A 193 8.43 -14.47 12.91
C ALA A 193 7.30 -15.06 13.78
N ALA A 194 6.31 -14.25 14.17
CA ALA A 194 5.12 -14.72 14.89
C ALA A 194 4.23 -15.64 14.05
N GLU A 195 4.10 -15.34 12.76
CA GLU A 195 3.36 -16.13 11.79
C GLU A 195 4.00 -17.51 11.57
N ILE A 196 5.33 -17.57 11.41
CA ILE A 196 6.09 -18.83 11.34
C ILE A 196 5.86 -19.67 12.60
N ARG A 197 5.99 -19.09 13.80
CA ARG A 197 5.71 -19.79 15.06
C ARG A 197 4.26 -20.29 15.14
N LYS A 198 3.30 -19.56 14.58
CA LYS A 198 1.91 -19.99 14.51
C LYS A 198 1.78 -21.22 13.60
N TYR A 199 2.37 -21.19 12.42
CA TYR A 199 2.34 -22.33 11.49
C TYR A 199 3.02 -23.57 12.09
N GLU A 200 4.18 -23.41 12.73
CA GLU A 200 4.90 -24.51 13.38
C GLU A 200 4.08 -25.15 14.52
N ARG A 201 3.37 -24.34 15.33
CA ARG A 201 2.44 -24.88 16.33
C ARG A 201 1.26 -25.61 15.72
N GLU A 202 0.75 -25.13 14.58
CA GLU A 202 -0.35 -25.79 13.89
C GLU A 202 0.08 -27.18 13.40
N LEU A 203 1.33 -27.37 12.98
CA LEU A 203 1.85 -28.68 12.54
C LEU A 203 1.67 -29.77 13.62
N THR A 204 1.89 -29.42 14.88
CA THR A 204 1.81 -30.36 16.01
C THR A 204 0.50 -30.28 16.79
N ALA A 205 -0.43 -29.41 16.38
CA ALA A 205 -1.68 -29.21 17.10
C ALA A 205 -2.57 -30.47 17.09
N ASP A 206 -3.23 -30.71 18.22
CA ASP A 206 -4.23 -31.75 18.40
C ASP A 206 -5.39 -31.58 17.41
N VAL A 207 -6.04 -32.70 17.10
CA VAL A 207 -7.19 -32.77 16.20
C VAL A 207 -8.45 -32.92 17.03
N TYR A 208 -9.48 -32.15 16.70
CA TYR A 208 -10.79 -32.32 17.30
C TYR A 208 -11.43 -33.62 16.80
N ASP A 209 -11.82 -34.46 17.74
CA ASP A 209 -12.47 -35.74 17.52
C ASP A 209 -13.94 -35.63 17.91
N ARG A 210 -14.81 -35.87 16.92
CA ARG A 210 -16.25 -35.73 17.06
C ARG A 210 -16.86 -36.87 17.88
N GLU A 211 -16.23 -38.05 17.90
CA GLU A 211 -16.73 -39.22 18.61
C GLU A 211 -16.54 -39.06 20.11
N THR A 212 -15.38 -38.56 20.52
CA THR A 212 -15.04 -38.29 21.92
C THR A 212 -15.46 -36.88 22.39
N ASN A 213 -15.96 -36.04 21.47
CA ASN A 213 -16.28 -34.63 21.69
C ASN A 213 -15.14 -33.86 22.37
N GLY A 214 -13.90 -34.12 21.93
CA GLY A 214 -12.68 -33.64 22.56
C GLY A 214 -11.53 -33.48 21.58
N TYR A 215 -10.34 -33.16 22.11
CA TYR A 215 -9.11 -33.10 21.30
C TYR A 215 -8.26 -34.33 21.58
N ARG A 216 -7.72 -34.92 20.52
CA ARG A 216 -6.74 -36.01 20.58
C ARG A 216 -5.45 -35.63 19.86
N PRO A 217 -4.32 -36.22 20.23
CA PRO A 217 -3.10 -36.08 19.45
C PRO A 217 -3.33 -36.42 17.98
N ALA A 218 -2.81 -35.57 17.10
CA ALA A 218 -2.83 -35.83 15.65
C ALA A 218 -2.03 -37.11 15.35
N THR A 219 -2.53 -37.97 14.48
CA THR A 219 -1.78 -39.13 13.96
C THR A 219 -0.62 -38.68 13.08
N GLU A 220 0.35 -39.56 12.83
CA GLU A 220 1.47 -39.26 11.91
C GLU A 220 1.00 -38.87 10.51
N ALA A 221 0.00 -39.56 9.98
CA ALA A 221 -0.58 -39.26 8.67
C ALA A 221 -1.26 -37.87 8.65
N GLU A 222 -1.99 -37.50 9.70
CA GLU A 222 -2.61 -36.17 9.82
C GLU A 222 -1.56 -35.05 9.92
N ARG A 223 -0.48 -35.29 10.70
CA ARG A 223 0.65 -34.34 10.79
C ARG A 223 1.37 -34.20 9.45
N ALA A 224 1.62 -35.30 8.74
CA ALA A 224 2.25 -35.30 7.43
C ALA A 224 1.41 -34.57 6.38
N ALA A 225 0.09 -34.82 6.34
CA ALA A 225 -0.83 -34.12 5.45
C ALA A 225 -0.88 -32.61 5.75
N ARG A 226 -0.90 -32.23 7.04
CA ARG A 226 -0.84 -30.83 7.45
C ARG A 226 0.49 -30.17 7.07
N ALA A 227 1.61 -30.88 7.27
CA ALA A 227 2.94 -30.43 6.88
C ALA A 227 3.03 -30.18 5.37
N ALA A 228 2.58 -31.13 4.54
CA ALA A 228 2.54 -30.96 3.09
C ALA A 228 1.68 -29.74 2.68
N ARG A 229 0.52 -29.55 3.30
CA ARG A 229 -0.38 -28.42 3.03
C ARG A 229 0.20 -27.06 3.46
N MET A 230 0.98 -27.03 4.53
CA MET A 230 1.52 -25.79 5.12
C MET A 230 2.93 -25.45 4.64
N ALA A 231 3.68 -26.43 4.09
CA ALA A 231 5.04 -26.24 3.63
C ALA A 231 5.21 -25.03 2.68
N PRO A 232 4.33 -24.80 1.67
CA PRO A 232 4.46 -23.62 0.82
C PRO A 232 4.31 -22.30 1.57
N ARG A 233 3.35 -22.22 2.53
CA ARG A 233 3.12 -21.01 3.34
C ARG A 233 4.29 -20.72 4.27
N ILE A 234 4.85 -21.77 4.89
CA ILE A 234 6.02 -21.64 5.77
C ILE A 234 7.24 -21.21 4.96
N ALA A 235 7.47 -21.81 3.79
CA ALA A 235 8.56 -21.44 2.90
C ALA A 235 8.45 -19.97 2.45
N GLU A 236 7.27 -19.55 2.00
CA GLU A 236 6.98 -18.16 1.61
C GLU A 236 7.21 -17.19 2.79
N ALA A 237 6.74 -17.52 4.00
CA ALA A 237 6.93 -16.68 5.18
C ALA A 237 8.40 -16.57 5.60
N ARG A 238 9.18 -17.66 5.50
CA ARG A 238 10.62 -17.69 5.80
C ARG A 238 11.44 -16.90 4.80
N ASP A 239 11.13 -17.02 3.51
CA ASP A 239 11.77 -16.25 2.46
C ASP A 239 11.50 -14.73 2.62
N ASN A 240 10.25 -14.36 2.94
CA ASN A 240 9.92 -13.00 3.31
C ASN A 240 10.70 -12.52 4.55
N LEU A 241 10.78 -13.33 5.60
CA LEU A 241 11.53 -12.99 6.81
C LEU A 241 13.00 -12.71 6.49
N ALA A 242 13.65 -13.62 5.74
CA ALA A 242 15.04 -13.49 5.34
C ALA A 242 15.30 -12.20 4.53
N HIS A 243 14.40 -11.85 3.59
CA HIS A 243 14.48 -10.60 2.85
C HIS A 243 14.45 -9.37 3.78
N TRP A 244 13.48 -9.30 4.69
CA TRP A 244 13.34 -8.14 5.57
C TRP A 244 14.44 -8.05 6.63
N GLU A 245 14.96 -9.19 7.11
CA GLU A 245 16.15 -9.24 7.96
C GLU A 245 17.38 -8.71 7.22
N GLY A 246 17.55 -9.06 5.95
CA GLY A 246 18.60 -8.49 5.09
C GLY A 246 18.49 -6.97 4.93
N VAL A 247 17.27 -6.46 4.69
CA VAL A 247 17.01 -5.01 4.66
C VAL A 247 17.37 -4.34 5.99
N ARG A 248 17.00 -4.96 7.13
CA ARG A 248 17.33 -4.42 8.45
C ARG A 248 18.84 -4.39 8.70
N ALA A 249 19.56 -5.45 8.30
CA ALA A 249 21.01 -5.50 8.41
C ALA A 249 21.68 -4.40 7.57
N GLN A 250 21.19 -4.16 6.35
CA GLN A 250 21.65 -3.07 5.50
C GLN A 250 21.42 -1.70 6.16
N GLN A 251 20.25 -1.46 6.74
CA GLN A 251 19.95 -0.21 7.45
C GLN A 251 20.88 0.06 8.64
N ILE A 252 21.29 -0.99 9.35
CA ILE A 252 22.26 -0.89 10.46
C ILE A 252 23.65 -0.59 9.90
N ALA A 253 24.07 -1.31 8.86
CA ALA A 253 25.39 -1.13 8.23
C ALA A 253 25.58 0.28 7.62
N GLU A 254 24.52 0.84 7.06
CA GLU A 254 24.51 2.21 6.49
C GLU A 254 24.36 3.30 7.57
N GLY A 255 24.19 2.92 8.85
CA GLY A 255 23.98 3.86 9.95
C GLY A 255 22.62 4.56 9.93
N ALA A 256 21.67 4.11 9.10
CA ALA A 256 20.30 4.61 9.08
C ALA A 256 19.51 4.22 10.33
N VAL A 257 19.96 3.17 11.04
CA VAL A 257 19.38 2.68 12.28
C VAL A 257 20.48 2.29 13.24
N THR A 258 20.43 2.81 14.46
CA THR A 258 21.24 2.30 15.56
C THR A 258 20.63 1.00 16.08
N ASP A 259 21.44 -0.05 16.23
CA ASP A 259 21.01 -1.31 16.84
C ASP A 259 20.87 -1.15 18.36
N TYR A 260 19.76 -0.58 18.82
CA TYR A 260 19.51 -0.43 20.25
C TYR A 260 19.17 -1.77 20.91
N GLY A 261 19.77 -2.03 22.07
CA GLY A 261 19.55 -3.26 22.81
C GLY A 261 20.19 -3.25 24.19
N PRO A 262 20.20 -4.40 24.89
CA PRO A 262 20.81 -4.52 26.20
C PRO A 262 22.32 -4.25 26.25
N HIS A 263 22.97 -4.20 25.08
CA HIS A 263 24.41 -3.96 24.94
C HIS A 263 24.77 -2.46 24.93
N ASN A 264 23.82 -1.57 24.68
CA ASN A 264 24.06 -0.11 24.58
C ASN A 264 23.02 0.76 25.30
N VAL A 265 22.00 0.17 25.92
CA VAL A 265 21.00 0.87 26.74
C VAL A 265 20.93 0.25 28.13
N ALA A 266 21.00 1.08 29.17
CA ALA A 266 20.93 0.70 30.58
C ALA A 266 19.65 1.20 31.26
N LYS A 267 19.37 0.66 32.46
CA LYS A 267 18.29 1.17 33.31
C LYS A 267 18.60 2.60 33.75
N GLY A 268 17.62 3.48 33.66
CA GLY A 268 17.75 4.90 34.04
C GLY A 268 18.04 5.83 32.85
N ASP A 269 18.47 5.29 31.71
CA ASP A 269 18.65 6.03 30.45
C ASP A 269 17.32 6.58 29.91
N ALA A 270 17.38 7.47 28.94
CA ALA A 270 16.20 7.92 28.18
C ALA A 270 16.25 7.39 26.75
N VAL A 271 15.13 6.83 26.27
CA VAL A 271 14.96 6.35 24.89
C VAL A 271 13.83 7.11 24.21
N LYS A 272 13.97 7.37 22.92
CA LYS A 272 12.94 8.03 22.11
C LYS A 272 12.10 7.01 21.36
N ILE A 273 10.81 6.94 21.70
CA ILE A 273 9.83 6.05 21.08
C ILE A 273 8.74 6.93 20.45
N GLY A 274 8.62 6.87 19.12
CA GLY A 274 7.81 7.82 18.36
C GLY A 274 8.29 9.25 18.59
N HIS A 275 7.40 10.11 19.10
CA HIS A 275 7.71 11.52 19.38
C HIS A 275 8.16 11.79 20.82
N TRP A 276 8.15 10.77 21.69
CA TRP A 276 8.31 10.96 23.13
C TRP A 276 9.60 10.36 23.65
N TRP A 277 10.29 11.12 24.52
CA TRP A 277 11.38 10.61 25.33
C TRP A 277 10.82 9.95 26.58
N ARG A 278 11.27 8.74 26.88
CA ARG A 278 10.82 7.98 28.04
C ARG A 278 12.01 7.37 28.78
N ARG A 279 11.93 7.35 30.11
CA ARG A 279 12.99 6.81 30.96
C ARG A 279 12.90 5.28 31.01
N VAL A 280 14.04 4.60 30.94
CA VAL A 280 14.14 3.14 30.93
C VAL A 280 13.97 2.60 32.35
N ALA A 281 12.86 1.91 32.58
CA ALA A 281 12.59 1.22 33.84
C ALA A 281 13.28 -0.15 33.92
N ARG A 282 13.29 -0.90 32.80
CA ARG A 282 13.92 -2.23 32.69
C ARG A 282 14.32 -2.54 31.25
N VAL A 283 15.51 -3.10 31.11
CA VAL A 283 16.06 -3.61 29.85
C VAL A 283 15.75 -5.10 29.74
N ASN A 284 15.07 -5.53 28.67
CA ASN A 284 14.84 -6.95 28.39
C ASN A 284 15.49 -7.33 27.05
N ALA A 285 15.66 -8.63 26.81
CA ALA A 285 16.30 -9.14 25.60
C ALA A 285 15.62 -8.67 24.30
N LYS A 286 14.29 -8.60 24.25
CA LYS A 286 13.51 -8.26 23.04
C LYS A 286 12.83 -6.90 23.08
N SER A 287 12.84 -6.23 24.23
CA SER A 287 12.05 -5.02 24.45
C SER A 287 12.61 -4.20 25.59
N VAL A 288 12.34 -2.90 25.56
CA VAL A 288 12.60 -1.98 26.65
C VAL A 288 11.29 -1.67 27.38
N SER A 289 11.33 -1.75 28.71
CA SER A 289 10.24 -1.27 29.55
C SER A 289 10.55 0.15 30.01
N VAL A 290 9.60 1.06 29.79
CA VAL A 290 9.76 2.48 30.02
C VAL A 290 8.77 2.98 31.05
N GLU A 291 9.19 3.98 31.83
CA GLU A 291 8.34 4.66 32.78
C GLU A 291 7.22 5.43 32.05
N THR A 292 6.08 5.55 32.72
CA THR A 292 4.96 6.38 32.28
C THR A 292 4.70 7.44 33.35
N ASP A 293 3.83 8.42 33.07
CA ASP A 293 3.37 9.38 34.07
C ASP A 293 2.48 8.74 35.15
N TYR A 294 2.26 7.43 35.09
CA TYR A 294 1.44 6.64 35.98
C TYR A 294 2.27 5.57 36.72
N SER A 295 1.61 4.79 37.59
CA SER A 295 2.25 3.75 38.42
C SER A 295 2.68 2.49 37.66
N TRP A 296 2.36 2.37 36.37
CA TRP A 296 2.74 1.22 35.54
C TRP A 296 3.80 1.57 34.49
N THR A 297 4.44 0.54 33.96
CA THR A 297 5.42 0.67 32.88
C THR A 297 4.80 0.28 31.55
N ASP A 298 5.26 0.92 30.48
CA ASP A 298 4.94 0.52 29.11
C ASP A 298 6.08 -0.31 28.52
N ARG A 299 5.81 -1.06 27.45
CA ARG A 299 6.81 -1.92 26.80
C ARG A 299 6.86 -1.62 25.30
N ALA A 300 8.05 -1.27 24.83
CA ALA A 300 8.33 -1.08 23.41
C ALA A 300 9.37 -2.09 22.92
N PRO A 301 9.17 -2.71 21.75
CA PRO A 301 10.22 -3.44 21.06
C PRO A 301 11.43 -2.55 20.73
N TRP A 302 12.63 -3.14 20.64
CA TRP A 302 13.85 -2.38 20.37
C TRP A 302 13.84 -1.64 19.03
N HIS A 303 13.17 -2.18 18.00
CA HIS A 303 13.09 -1.52 16.70
C HIS A 303 12.21 -0.26 16.67
N GLU A 304 11.48 0.04 17.74
CA GLU A 304 10.74 1.30 17.90
C GLU A 304 11.57 2.41 18.55
N VAL A 305 12.73 2.07 19.12
CA VAL A 305 13.65 3.05 19.69
C VAL A 305 14.38 3.74 18.54
N THR A 306 14.22 5.06 18.46
CA THR A 306 14.79 5.90 17.39
C THR A 306 15.98 6.72 17.85
N ASP A 307 16.15 6.90 19.15
CA ASP A 307 17.21 7.70 19.74
C ASP A 307 17.43 7.30 21.21
N HIS A 308 18.61 7.58 21.75
CA HIS A 308 19.05 7.21 23.09
C HIS A 308 19.89 8.31 23.73
N LYS A 309 19.70 8.51 25.04
CA LYS A 309 20.52 9.36 25.88
C LYS A 309 20.89 8.60 27.15
N PRO A 310 22.19 8.50 27.48
CA PRO A 310 22.60 7.90 28.73
C PRO A 310 22.07 8.72 29.91
N ALA A 311 21.82 8.07 31.04
CA ALA A 311 21.47 8.76 32.27
C ALA A 311 22.54 9.81 32.61
N THR A 312 22.12 11.05 32.85
CA THR A 312 23.04 12.06 33.37
C THR A 312 23.47 11.64 34.77
N THR A 313 24.73 11.27 34.92
CA THR A 313 25.33 11.05 36.24
C THR A 313 25.31 12.38 36.98
N ALA A 314 24.55 12.46 38.07
CA ALA A 314 24.59 13.57 39.02
C ALA A 314 25.80 13.43 39.95
#